data_AF-A0A139DBP6-F1
#
_entry.id   AF-A0A139DBP6-F1
#
_cell.length_a   1.000
_cell.length_b   1.000
_cell.length_c   1.000
_cell.angle_alpha   90.00
_cell.angle_beta   90.00
_cell.angle_gamma   90.00
#
_symmetry.space_group_name_H-M   'P 1'
#
loop_
_entity.id
_entity.type
_entity.pdbx_description
1 polymer ?
#
loop_
_entity_poly.entity_id
_entity_poly.type
_entity_poly.pdbx_seq_one_letter_code
_entity_poly.pdbx_strand_id
1 'polypeptide(L)'
;EDADDTYGTSEQLTDSDQSNAAGASDSGGRGEAARMKAPWLHLASPAGITLSTPESTHLAQGKSLSVATGEDVNIATGKSLVASISEALSLFVQKAGIKLFAAKGKVEVQAQGDAMELTAQKDLKITSTEGRVEINAANGILLASGGGYLRIEGGDVQVHGPGTIDVKGAQHAFAGPASVDVPMPELPEGACETQFASDDAASSGAGPL
;
A
#
# COMPACT_ATOMS: atom_id res chain seq x y z
N GLU A 1 27.73 -47.82 0.90
CA GLU A 1 28.64 -47.91 -0.25
C GLU A 1 28.25 -46.78 -1.18
N ASP A 2 28.91 -45.62 -1.22
CA ASP A 2 30.27 -45.26 -0.81
C ASP A 2 30.27 -43.88 -0.15
N ALA A 3 31.03 -43.80 0.94
CA ALA A 3 31.42 -42.56 1.57
C ALA A 3 32.60 -41.94 0.82
N ASP A 4 32.84 -40.67 1.11
CA ASP A 4 34.02 -39.87 0.74
C ASP A 4 33.84 -38.98 -0.50
N ASP A 5 33.20 -37.83 -0.29
CA ASP A 5 33.70 -36.61 -0.93
C ASP A 5 33.66 -35.47 0.10
N THR A 6 34.87 -35.08 0.45
CA THR A 6 35.25 -34.13 1.48
C THR A 6 34.62 -32.77 1.22
N TYR A 7 33.72 -32.33 2.10
CA TYR A 7 33.39 -30.91 2.20
C TYR A 7 34.70 -30.16 2.40
N GLY A 8 35.01 -29.27 1.47
CA GLY A 8 36.28 -28.54 1.39
C GLY A 8 36.78 -28.12 2.76
N THR A 9 38.01 -28.53 3.03
CA THR A 9 38.80 -28.25 4.23
C THR A 9 38.50 -26.85 4.77
N SER A 10 37.80 -26.80 5.89
CA SER A 10 37.97 -25.71 6.84
C SER A 10 39.41 -25.78 7.33
N GLU A 11 40.29 -24.97 6.76
CA GLU A 11 41.53 -24.63 7.47
C GLU A 11 41.11 -24.01 8.80
N GLN A 12 41.27 -24.82 9.85
CA GLN A 12 40.99 -24.46 11.22
C GLN A 12 41.97 -23.36 11.60
N LEU A 13 41.54 -22.10 11.50
CA LEU A 13 42.21 -20.98 12.12
C LEU A 13 42.02 -21.10 13.64
N THR A 14 42.80 -21.97 14.27
CA THR A 14 43.00 -21.96 15.72
C THR A 14 43.75 -20.68 16.07
N ASP A 15 42.99 -19.61 16.30
CA ASP A 15 43.32 -18.35 16.99
C ASP A 15 42.70 -17.12 16.30
N SER A 16 41.46 -17.25 15.81
CA SER A 16 40.68 -16.08 15.36
C SER A 16 39.87 -15.55 16.54
N ASP A 17 40.35 -14.49 17.17
CA ASP A 17 39.60 -13.72 18.16
C ASP A 17 38.35 -13.12 17.48
N GLN A 18 37.19 -13.77 17.65
CA GLN A 18 35.90 -13.40 17.02
C GLN A 18 35.26 -12.14 17.65
N SER A 19 36.05 -11.34 18.37
CA SER A 19 35.61 -10.17 19.12
C SER A 19 35.43 -8.91 18.25
N ASN A 20 35.84 -8.93 16.97
CA ASN A 20 35.65 -7.81 16.06
C ASN A 20 35.45 -8.24 14.60
N ALA A 21 34.83 -7.35 13.81
CA ALA A 21 34.49 -7.59 12.40
C ALA A 21 35.71 -7.68 11.45
N ALA A 22 36.92 -7.37 11.93
CA ALA A 22 38.13 -7.39 11.11
C ALA A 22 38.58 -8.83 10.76
N GLY A 23 38.26 -9.82 11.60
CA GLY A 23 38.53 -11.23 11.31
C GLY A 23 37.62 -11.85 10.24
N ALA A 24 36.46 -11.25 9.97
CA ALA A 24 35.49 -11.78 9.00
C ALA A 24 35.83 -11.43 7.54
N SER A 25 36.61 -10.36 7.31
CA SER A 25 37.03 -9.94 5.97
C SER A 25 38.20 -10.75 5.39
N ASP A 26 39.04 -11.35 6.25
CA ASP A 26 40.25 -12.07 5.82
C ASP A 26 39.99 -13.55 5.53
N SER A 27 38.84 -14.09 5.98
CA SER A 27 38.41 -15.47 5.80
C SER A 27 37.23 -15.63 4.83
N GLY A 28 37.00 -14.64 3.95
CA GLY A 28 35.96 -14.73 2.92
C GLY A 28 36.25 -15.89 1.96
N GLY A 29 35.55 -17.01 2.14
CA GLY A 29 35.79 -18.24 1.39
C GLY A 29 35.67 -18.03 -0.13
N ARG A 30 36.77 -18.27 -0.86
CA ARG A 30 36.81 -18.31 -2.33
C ARG A 30 36.21 -19.62 -2.86
N GLY A 31 35.01 -19.97 -2.41
CA GLY A 31 34.31 -21.19 -2.81
C GLY A 31 33.55 -21.00 -4.12
N GLU A 32 33.84 -21.83 -5.13
CA GLU A 32 33.03 -21.95 -6.34
C GLU A 32 31.73 -22.71 -6.00
N ALA A 33 30.58 -22.03 -6.03
CA ALA A 33 29.29 -22.69 -5.83
C ALA A 33 28.91 -23.42 -7.13
N ALA A 34 29.10 -24.75 -7.16
CA ALA A 34 28.96 -25.65 -8.33
C ALA A 34 27.63 -25.59 -9.11
N ARG A 35 26.66 -24.75 -8.70
CA ARG A 35 25.31 -24.64 -9.27
C ARG A 35 24.88 -23.21 -9.61
N MET A 36 25.71 -22.19 -9.40
CA MET A 36 25.38 -20.80 -9.76
C MET A 36 26.09 -20.41 -11.08
N LYS A 37 25.40 -20.59 -12.21
CA LYS A 37 25.94 -20.30 -13.56
C LYS A 37 26.01 -18.80 -13.90
N ALA A 38 25.48 -17.94 -13.04
CA ALA A 38 25.46 -16.49 -13.19
C ALA A 38 26.01 -15.83 -11.90
N PRO A 39 26.58 -14.62 -11.98
CA PRO A 39 27.18 -13.94 -10.83
C PRO A 39 26.07 -13.47 -9.88
N TRP A 40 25.79 -14.25 -8.85
CA TRP A 40 24.79 -13.92 -7.82
C TRP A 40 25.47 -13.52 -6.52
N LEU A 41 24.88 -12.55 -5.81
CA LEU A 41 25.22 -12.25 -4.43
C LEU A 41 24.21 -12.97 -3.52
N HIS A 42 24.68 -13.88 -2.66
CA HIS A 42 23.86 -14.57 -1.68
C HIS A 42 24.32 -14.22 -0.26
N LEU A 43 23.42 -13.67 0.54
CA LEU A 43 23.64 -13.33 1.95
C LEU A 43 22.81 -14.29 2.80
N ALA A 44 23.47 -15.10 3.63
CA ALA A 44 22.80 -16.05 4.53
C ALA A 44 23.52 -16.10 5.87
N SER A 45 22.75 -16.20 6.96
CA SER A 45 23.26 -16.35 8.32
C SER A 45 22.24 -17.09 9.17
N PRO A 46 22.64 -18.12 9.95
CA PRO A 46 21.73 -18.83 10.84
C PRO A 46 21.25 -17.97 12.02
N ALA A 47 22.02 -16.92 12.40
CA ALA A 47 21.69 -16.03 13.51
C ALA A 47 20.97 -14.75 13.06
N GLY A 48 21.16 -14.33 11.80
CA GLY A 48 20.50 -13.14 11.24
C GLY A 48 21.41 -12.25 10.39
N ILE A 49 20.80 -11.28 9.70
CA ILE A 49 21.44 -10.30 8.84
C ILE A 49 20.87 -8.91 9.19
N THR A 50 21.74 -7.93 9.40
CA THR A 50 21.35 -6.53 9.66
C THR A 50 22.04 -5.62 8.66
N LEU A 51 21.27 -4.69 8.06
CA LEU A 51 21.79 -3.64 7.19
C LEU A 51 21.42 -2.27 7.79
N SER A 52 22.42 -1.46 8.11
CA SER A 52 22.23 -0.15 8.72
C SER A 52 23.21 0.88 8.15
N THR A 53 22.77 2.14 8.10
CA THR A 53 23.55 3.29 7.64
C THR A 53 23.02 4.55 8.34
N PRO A 54 23.89 5.50 8.72
CA PRO A 54 23.44 6.80 9.25
C PRO A 54 22.80 7.69 8.18
N GLU A 55 23.10 7.42 6.90
CA GLU A 55 22.59 8.20 5.75
C GLU A 55 21.44 7.45 5.07
N SER A 56 21.64 6.97 3.83
CA SER A 56 20.58 6.39 3.01
C SER A 56 20.87 4.96 2.54
N THR A 57 19.79 4.19 2.40
CA THR A 57 19.78 2.89 1.73
C THR A 57 18.93 3.02 0.47
N HIS A 58 19.48 2.64 -0.68
CA HIS A 58 18.77 2.62 -1.96
C HIS A 58 18.66 1.18 -2.47
N LEU A 59 17.43 0.71 -2.67
CA LEU A 59 17.14 -0.58 -3.31
C LEU A 59 16.50 -0.29 -4.66
N ALA A 60 17.24 -0.57 -5.74
CA ALA A 60 16.76 -0.41 -7.11
C ALA A 60 16.90 -1.74 -7.85
N GLN A 61 15.83 -2.15 -8.56
CA GLN A 61 15.81 -3.36 -9.37
C GLN A 61 15.23 -3.03 -10.75
N GLY A 62 15.82 -3.58 -11.81
CA GLY A 62 15.29 -3.43 -13.17
C GLY A 62 14.07 -4.30 -13.48
N LYS A 63 13.65 -5.17 -12.53
CA LYS A 63 12.51 -6.09 -12.70
C LYS A 63 11.62 -6.12 -11.46
N SER A 64 11.94 -6.96 -10.49
CA SER A 64 11.07 -7.23 -9.34
C SER A 64 11.84 -7.29 -8.03
N LEU A 65 11.18 -6.86 -6.96
CA LEU A 65 11.61 -7.04 -5.57
C LEU A 65 10.57 -7.91 -4.85
N SER A 66 11.03 -8.99 -4.21
CA SER A 66 10.18 -9.88 -3.42
C SER A 66 10.71 -9.96 -1.99
N VAL A 67 9.80 -9.82 -1.02
CA VAL A 67 10.10 -9.97 0.41
C VAL A 67 9.15 -11.05 0.95
N ALA A 68 9.72 -12.08 1.57
CA ALA A 68 8.98 -13.15 2.20
C ALA A 68 9.53 -13.36 3.62
N THR A 69 8.62 -13.53 4.58
CA THR A 69 8.93 -13.80 5.99
C THR A 69 8.13 -15.01 6.46
N GLY A 70 8.66 -15.74 7.43
CA GLY A 70 7.91 -16.80 8.12
C GLY A 70 6.94 -16.26 9.19
N GLU A 71 7.19 -15.02 9.64
CA GLU A 71 6.44 -14.37 10.72
C GLU A 71 5.98 -12.98 10.25
N ASP A 72 6.57 -11.91 10.78
CA ASP A 72 6.10 -10.55 10.57
C ASP A 72 7.02 -9.73 9.65
N VAL A 73 6.43 -8.74 8.97
CA VAL A 73 7.16 -7.64 8.32
C VAL A 73 6.79 -6.35 9.04
N ASN A 74 7.78 -5.69 9.62
CA ASN A 74 7.60 -4.42 10.32
C ASN A 74 8.29 -3.29 9.55
N ILE A 75 7.53 -2.26 9.19
CA ILE A 75 8.04 -1.06 8.52
C ILE A 75 7.76 0.13 9.44
N ALA A 76 8.82 0.78 9.91
CA ALA A 76 8.72 1.95 10.78
C ALA A 76 9.47 3.13 10.13
N THR A 77 8.79 4.28 10.04
CA THR A 77 9.35 5.50 9.44
C THR A 77 9.24 6.67 10.41
N GLY A 78 10.30 7.48 10.54
CA GLY A 78 10.29 8.64 11.44
C GLY A 78 9.50 9.85 10.91
N LYS A 79 9.22 9.92 9.61
CA LYS A 79 8.52 11.06 8.97
C LYS A 79 7.35 10.61 8.11
N SER A 80 7.63 9.94 7.00
CA SER A 80 6.61 9.62 5.99
C SER A 80 6.92 8.30 5.31
N LEU A 81 5.86 7.57 4.98
CA LEU A 81 5.89 6.43 4.09
C LEU A 81 5.09 6.81 2.84
N VAL A 82 5.75 6.79 1.68
CA VAL A 82 5.13 7.09 0.38
C VAL A 82 5.31 5.87 -0.50
N ALA A 83 4.23 5.40 -1.09
CA ALA A 83 4.24 4.30 -2.04
C ALA A 83 3.60 4.77 -3.35
N SER A 84 4.37 4.73 -4.43
CA SER A 84 3.92 5.08 -5.78
C SER A 84 3.89 3.80 -6.61
N ILE A 85 2.71 3.46 -7.11
CA ILE A 85 2.46 2.23 -7.88
C ILE A 85 1.81 2.64 -9.20
N SER A 86 2.32 2.13 -10.32
CA SER A 86 1.82 2.45 -11.65
C SER A 86 0.58 1.64 -12.04
N GLU A 87 0.48 0.39 -11.59
CA GLU A 87 -0.57 -0.54 -12.03
C GLU A 87 -1.59 -0.84 -10.93
N ALA A 88 -1.19 -1.54 -9.86
CA ALA A 88 -2.14 -1.98 -8.84
C ALA A 88 -1.51 -2.18 -7.46
N LEU A 89 -2.25 -1.77 -6.42
CA LEU A 89 -1.97 -2.12 -5.02
C LEU A 89 -3.01 -3.15 -4.54
N SER A 90 -2.55 -4.34 -4.14
CA SER A 90 -3.40 -5.39 -3.58
C SER A 90 -2.96 -5.74 -2.16
N LEU A 91 -3.89 -5.64 -1.21
CA LEU A 91 -3.69 -6.00 0.19
C LEU A 91 -4.68 -7.10 0.57
N PHE A 92 -4.16 -8.25 0.99
CA PHE A 92 -4.98 -9.40 1.36
C PHE A 92 -4.56 -9.95 2.72
N VAL A 93 -5.54 -10.18 3.60
CA VAL A 93 -5.33 -10.76 4.92
C VAL A 93 -6.31 -11.91 5.13
N GLN A 94 -5.80 -13.10 5.45
CA GLN A 94 -6.61 -14.31 5.57
C GLN A 94 -7.36 -14.43 6.91
N LYS A 95 -6.79 -13.93 8.01
CA LYS A 95 -7.28 -14.22 9.38
C LYS A 95 -7.68 -12.97 10.18
N ALA A 96 -6.72 -12.06 10.42
CA ALA A 96 -6.87 -11.00 11.41
C ALA A 96 -7.51 -9.70 10.89
N GLY A 97 -7.75 -9.60 9.58
CA GLY A 97 -8.30 -8.40 8.93
C GLY A 97 -7.29 -7.26 8.78
N ILE A 98 -7.77 -6.12 8.25
CA ILE A 98 -6.98 -4.91 7.99
C ILE A 98 -7.43 -3.82 8.96
N LYS A 99 -6.48 -3.05 9.50
CA LYS A 99 -6.74 -1.88 10.33
C LYS A 99 -5.94 -0.70 9.81
N LEU A 100 -6.62 0.42 9.59
CA LEU A 100 -6.03 1.69 9.14
C LEU A 100 -6.39 2.76 10.18
N PHE A 101 -5.38 3.33 10.83
CA PHE A 101 -5.57 4.32 11.88
C PHE A 101 -4.75 5.57 11.61
N ALA A 102 -5.37 6.74 11.76
CA ALA A 102 -4.69 8.02 11.87
C ALA A 102 -4.96 8.59 13.27
N ALA A 103 -3.93 8.74 14.10
CA ALA A 103 -4.08 9.31 15.43
C ALA A 103 -4.41 10.81 15.38
N LYS A 104 -3.87 11.50 14.36
CA LYS A 104 -4.15 12.89 14.02
C LYS A 104 -4.09 13.03 12.50
N GLY A 105 -4.84 13.99 11.97
CA GLY A 105 -4.91 14.25 10.52
C GLY A 105 -6.07 13.53 9.85
N LYS A 106 -6.38 13.97 8.64
CA LYS A 106 -7.47 13.46 7.80
C LYS A 106 -7.06 12.13 7.17
N VAL A 107 -7.97 11.16 7.17
CA VAL A 107 -7.89 9.99 6.29
C VAL A 107 -8.69 10.30 5.03
N GLU A 108 -8.06 10.14 3.88
CA GLU A 108 -8.66 10.40 2.58
C GLU A 108 -8.46 9.19 1.69
N VAL A 109 -9.55 8.70 1.11
CA VAL A 109 -9.57 7.61 0.14
C VAL A 109 -10.35 8.12 -1.05
N GLN A 110 -9.78 8.03 -2.25
CA GLN A 110 -10.38 8.53 -3.48
C GLN A 110 -10.12 7.53 -4.62
N ALA A 111 -11.12 7.37 -5.49
CA ALA A 111 -10.97 6.76 -6.80
C ALA A 111 -11.23 7.86 -7.84
N GLN A 112 -10.17 8.36 -8.49
CA GLN A 112 -10.25 9.58 -9.30
C GLN A 112 -10.75 9.34 -10.73
N GLY A 113 -10.57 8.12 -11.25
CA GLY A 113 -10.99 7.74 -12.60
C GLY A 113 -11.90 6.51 -12.66
N ASP A 114 -12.30 5.95 -11.52
CA ASP A 114 -13.11 4.72 -11.47
C ASP A 114 -13.96 4.66 -10.19
N ALA A 115 -14.74 3.59 -10.04
CA ALA A 115 -15.64 3.37 -8.92
C ALA A 115 -14.92 3.05 -7.61
N MET A 116 -15.60 3.35 -6.51
CA MET A 116 -15.23 2.92 -5.16
C MET A 116 -16.31 1.98 -4.61
N GLU A 117 -15.92 0.77 -4.22
CA GLU A 117 -16.83 -0.23 -3.66
C GLU A 117 -16.43 -0.60 -2.23
N LEU A 118 -17.40 -0.61 -1.31
CA LEU A 118 -17.24 -1.06 0.06
C LEU A 118 -18.28 -2.13 0.36
N THR A 119 -17.83 -3.38 0.49
CA THR A 119 -18.70 -4.54 0.71
C THR A 119 -18.28 -5.30 1.96
N ALA A 120 -19.26 -5.66 2.80
CA ALA A 120 -19.07 -6.51 3.96
C ALA A 120 -20.11 -7.64 3.98
N GLN A 121 -19.71 -8.85 4.37
CA GLN A 121 -20.64 -9.97 4.56
C GLN A 121 -21.55 -9.77 5.79
N LYS A 122 -21.03 -9.06 6.79
CA LYS A 122 -21.75 -8.68 8.01
C LYS A 122 -22.09 -7.19 7.93
N ASP A 123 -22.04 -6.52 9.07
CA ASP A 123 -22.42 -5.12 9.17
C ASP A 123 -21.36 -4.19 8.55
N LEU A 124 -21.84 -3.19 7.81
CA LEU A 124 -21.07 -2.02 7.41
C LEU A 124 -21.53 -0.85 8.28
N LYS A 125 -20.62 -0.24 9.06
CA LYS A 125 -20.91 0.87 9.97
C LYS A 125 -20.10 2.10 9.59
N ILE A 126 -20.81 3.20 9.30
CA ILE A 126 -20.24 4.53 9.12
C ILE A 126 -20.69 5.38 10.31
N THR A 127 -19.77 6.01 11.03
CA THR A 127 -20.08 6.76 12.25
C THR A 127 -19.17 7.96 12.40
N SER A 128 -19.77 9.13 12.65
CA SER A 128 -19.08 10.33 13.11
C SER A 128 -19.47 10.58 14.57
N THR A 129 -18.49 10.71 15.47
CA THR A 129 -18.74 10.83 16.92
C THR A 129 -19.07 12.25 17.34
N GLU A 130 -18.45 13.24 16.71
CA GLU A 130 -18.56 14.66 17.06
C GLU A 130 -19.05 15.53 15.90
N GLY A 131 -18.98 15.01 14.67
CA GLY A 131 -19.32 15.75 13.45
C GLY A 131 -20.56 15.21 12.76
N ARG A 132 -20.59 15.35 11.43
CA ARG A 132 -21.65 14.87 10.55
C ARG A 132 -21.15 13.83 9.56
N VAL A 133 -22.07 13.06 8.98
CA VAL A 133 -21.84 12.19 7.83
C VAL A 133 -22.51 12.84 6.62
N GLU A 134 -21.75 13.05 5.56
CA GLU A 134 -22.23 13.63 4.30
C GLU A 134 -22.11 12.61 3.19
N ILE A 135 -23.19 12.43 2.43
CA ILE A 135 -23.24 11.57 1.25
C ILE A 135 -23.81 12.44 0.14
N ASN A 136 -22.97 12.79 -0.83
CA ASN A 136 -23.33 13.63 -1.96
C ASN A 136 -23.11 12.81 -3.24
N ALA A 137 -24.07 12.82 -4.16
CA ALA A 137 -23.94 12.16 -5.46
C ALA A 137 -24.59 13.01 -6.56
N ALA A 138 -23.94 13.09 -7.73
CA ALA A 138 -24.43 13.93 -8.84
C ALA A 138 -25.65 13.30 -9.51
N ASN A 139 -25.64 11.98 -9.66
CA ASN A 139 -26.67 11.20 -10.35
C ASN A 139 -27.65 10.50 -9.39
N GLY A 140 -27.60 10.85 -8.11
CA GLY A 140 -28.55 10.37 -7.10
C GLY A 140 -27.99 9.36 -6.08
N ILE A 141 -28.80 9.11 -5.05
CA ILE A 141 -28.49 8.26 -3.90
C ILE A 141 -29.63 7.25 -3.72
N LEU A 142 -29.30 5.97 -3.55
CA LEU A 142 -30.25 4.90 -3.25
C LEU A 142 -29.87 4.18 -1.95
N LEU A 143 -30.77 4.19 -0.97
CA LEU A 143 -30.67 3.39 0.25
C LEU A 143 -31.80 2.36 0.23
N ALA A 144 -31.47 1.07 0.14
CA ALA A 144 -32.47 0.01 0.01
C ALA A 144 -32.27 -1.09 1.08
N SER A 145 -33.37 -1.65 1.57
CA SER A 145 -33.37 -2.77 2.51
C SER A 145 -34.70 -3.52 2.48
N GLY A 146 -34.66 -4.86 2.35
CA GLY A 146 -35.85 -5.72 2.49
C GLY A 146 -37.02 -5.39 1.56
N GLY A 147 -36.77 -4.77 0.40
CA GLY A 147 -37.79 -4.31 -0.54
C GLY A 147 -38.28 -2.86 -0.35
N GLY A 148 -37.92 -2.21 0.77
CA GLY A 148 -38.09 -0.77 0.93
C GLY A 148 -36.87 0.01 0.46
N TYR A 149 -37.06 1.25 0.02
CA TYR A 149 -35.97 2.13 -0.40
C TYR A 149 -36.26 3.62 -0.23
N LEU A 150 -35.18 4.38 -0.05
CA LEU A 150 -35.11 5.83 -0.17
C LEU A 150 -34.26 6.17 -1.39
N ARG A 151 -34.82 6.89 -2.36
CA ARG A 151 -34.10 7.37 -3.55
C ARG A 151 -34.13 8.88 -3.62
N ILE A 152 -32.98 9.48 -3.87
CA ILE A 152 -32.83 10.92 -4.13
C ILE A 152 -32.23 11.04 -5.53
N GLU A 153 -32.97 11.58 -6.49
CA GLU A 153 -32.49 11.70 -7.89
C GLU A 153 -33.25 12.79 -8.63
N GLY A 154 -32.57 13.59 -9.44
CA GLY A 154 -33.22 14.64 -10.25
C GLY A 154 -33.96 15.72 -9.44
N GLY A 155 -33.66 15.86 -8.15
CA GLY A 155 -34.37 16.75 -7.22
C GLY A 155 -35.56 16.10 -6.51
N ASP A 156 -35.94 14.88 -6.88
CA ASP A 156 -37.03 14.14 -6.24
C ASP A 156 -36.52 13.29 -5.07
N VAL A 157 -37.28 13.27 -3.97
CA VAL A 157 -37.07 12.39 -2.82
C VAL A 157 -38.21 11.38 -2.76
N GLN A 158 -37.89 10.10 -2.94
CA GLN A 158 -38.85 9.02 -3.01
C GLN A 158 -38.66 8.06 -1.84
N VAL A 159 -39.70 7.88 -1.04
CA VAL A 159 -39.74 6.92 0.08
C VAL A 159 -40.76 5.83 -0.26
N HIS A 160 -40.30 4.60 -0.48
CA HIS A 160 -41.15 3.47 -0.83
C HIS A 160 -40.88 2.28 0.09
N GLY A 161 -41.93 1.54 0.43
CA GLY A 161 -41.83 0.31 1.20
C GLY A 161 -43.04 -0.59 0.97
N PRO A 162 -42.88 -1.92 1.01
CA PRO A 162 -43.99 -2.86 0.87
C PRO A 162 -44.90 -2.93 2.11
N GLY A 163 -44.41 -2.42 3.25
CA GLY A 163 -45.15 -2.35 4.52
C GLY A 163 -45.52 -0.92 4.91
N THR A 164 -45.72 -0.71 6.21
CA THR A 164 -46.06 0.59 6.78
C THR A 164 -44.87 1.55 6.80
N ILE A 165 -45.08 2.80 6.39
CA ILE A 165 -44.15 3.91 6.61
C ILE A 165 -44.62 4.66 7.87
N ASP A 166 -43.88 4.56 8.97
CA ASP A 166 -44.16 5.23 10.25
C ASP A 166 -43.35 6.51 10.37
N VAL A 167 -44.01 7.68 10.30
CA VAL A 167 -43.37 8.99 10.40
C VAL A 167 -43.81 9.66 11.71
N LYS A 168 -42.87 9.79 12.64
CA LYS A 168 -43.11 10.38 13.97
C LYS A 168 -42.44 11.75 14.09
N GLY A 169 -43.21 12.77 14.43
CA GLY A 169 -42.72 14.13 14.67
C GLY A 169 -43.75 14.97 15.44
N ALA A 170 -43.30 15.99 16.17
CA ALA A 170 -44.21 16.91 16.85
C ALA A 170 -44.95 17.83 15.87
N GLN A 171 -44.36 18.10 14.70
CA GLN A 171 -44.92 18.91 13.62
C GLN A 171 -44.46 18.38 12.27
N HIS A 172 -45.32 18.50 11.25
CA HIS A 172 -45.02 18.16 9.86
C HIS A 172 -45.41 19.37 8.99
N ALA A 173 -44.42 20.09 8.46
CA ALA A 173 -44.65 21.28 7.64
C ALA A 173 -44.38 20.96 6.17
N PHE A 174 -45.38 21.18 5.32
CA PHE A 174 -45.27 21.05 3.86
C PHE A 174 -45.34 22.44 3.22
N ALA A 175 -44.22 23.18 3.28
CA ALA A 175 -44.13 24.60 2.94
C ALA A 175 -43.77 24.90 1.47
N GLY A 176 -43.90 23.91 0.57
CA GLY A 176 -43.47 24.01 -0.82
C GLY A 176 -42.01 23.57 -1.03
N PRO A 177 -41.49 23.64 -2.28
CA PRO A 177 -40.17 23.13 -2.63
C PRO A 177 -39.04 23.98 -2.07
N ALA A 178 -37.94 23.33 -1.67
CA ALA A 178 -36.69 23.97 -1.25
C ALA A 178 -35.50 23.19 -1.84
N SER A 179 -34.39 23.87 -2.09
CA SER A 179 -33.18 23.28 -2.67
C SER A 179 -31.94 23.66 -1.86
N VAL A 180 -30.99 22.74 -1.75
CA VAL A 180 -29.65 22.99 -1.19
C VAL A 180 -28.65 22.65 -2.28
N ASP A 181 -27.78 23.63 -2.61
CA ASP A 181 -26.67 23.43 -3.53
C ASP A 181 -25.45 22.99 -2.73
N VAL A 182 -24.90 21.81 -3.05
CA VAL A 182 -23.69 21.28 -2.42
C VAL A 182 -22.62 21.19 -3.51
N PRO A 183 -21.56 22.01 -3.46
CA PRO A 183 -20.51 21.96 -4.47
C PRO A 183 -19.82 20.59 -4.40
N MET A 184 -19.78 19.91 -5.55
CA MET A 184 -19.07 18.65 -5.66
C MET A 184 -17.56 18.88 -5.64
N PRO A 185 -16.78 18.04 -4.94
CA PRO A 185 -15.33 18.12 -4.99
C PRO A 185 -14.84 17.79 -6.40
N GLU A 186 -14.05 18.69 -7.00
CA GLU A 186 -13.35 18.43 -8.26
C GLU A 186 -12.20 17.45 -7.99
N LEU A 187 -12.29 16.26 -8.57
CA LEU A 187 -11.20 15.29 -8.52
C LEU A 187 -10.17 15.68 -9.59
N PRO A 188 -8.86 15.67 -9.27
CA PRO A 188 -7.84 16.01 -10.25
C PRO A 188 -7.80 14.94 -11.36
N GLU A 189 -7.77 15.39 -12.62
CA GLU A 189 -7.54 14.51 -13.76
C GLU A 189 -6.05 14.14 -13.79
N GLY A 190 -5.74 12.86 -13.57
CA GLY A 190 -4.37 12.39 -13.39
C GLY A 190 -3.53 12.47 -14.67
N ALA A 191 -2.59 13.42 -14.72
CA ALA A 191 -1.38 13.31 -15.52
C ALA A 191 -0.22 12.90 -14.60
N CYS A 192 -0.03 11.59 -14.40
CA CYS A 192 1.22 11.06 -13.86
C CYS A 192 2.17 10.82 -15.03
N GLU A 193 2.64 11.90 -15.67
CA GLU A 193 3.71 11.80 -16.67
C GLU A 193 5.04 11.67 -15.92
N THR A 194 5.49 10.42 -15.84
CA THR A 194 6.86 9.94 -15.63
C THR A 194 7.94 11.00 -15.38
N GLN A 195 8.23 11.28 -14.11
CA GLN A 195 9.51 11.86 -13.70
C GLN A 195 10.54 10.75 -13.42
N PHE A 196 10.84 9.96 -14.45
CA PHE A 196 12.05 9.14 -14.53
C PHE A 196 12.64 9.25 -15.93
N ALA A 197 12.75 10.47 -16.45
CA ALA A 197 13.69 10.79 -17.50
C ALA A 197 14.87 11.50 -16.82
N SER A 198 15.92 10.75 -16.51
CA SER A 198 17.23 11.36 -16.31
C SER A 198 17.63 11.97 -17.66
N ASP A 199 17.62 13.30 -17.72
CA ASP A 199 18.28 14.08 -18.74
C ASP A 199 19.76 13.66 -18.84
N ASP A 200 20.11 12.93 -19.89
CA ASP A 200 21.47 12.89 -20.41
C ASP A 200 21.40 13.14 -21.92
N ALA A 201 21.17 14.41 -22.26
CA ALA A 201 21.42 14.93 -23.58
C ALA A 201 22.76 15.70 -23.59
N ALA A 202 23.61 15.29 -24.52
CA ALA A 202 24.65 16.06 -25.21
C ALA A 202 26.06 16.16 -24.58
N SER A 203 26.92 15.22 -24.99
CA SER A 203 28.31 15.53 -25.35
C SER A 203 28.77 14.67 -26.54
N SER A 204 28.37 15.06 -27.75
CA SER A 204 29.12 14.70 -28.96
C SER A 204 29.12 15.86 -29.95
N GLY A 205 30.25 16.52 -30.09
CA GLY A 205 30.48 17.55 -31.09
C GLY A 205 31.98 17.73 -31.30
N ALA A 206 32.54 16.88 -32.16
CA ALA A 206 33.93 16.96 -32.61
C ALA A 206 34.04 17.80 -33.90
N GLY A 207 34.95 18.79 -33.88
CA GLY A 207 35.69 19.32 -35.03
C GLY A 207 35.26 20.68 -35.60
N PRO A 208 36.10 21.36 -36.40
CA PRO A 208 37.54 21.60 -36.22
C PRO A 208 37.94 23.08 -36.49
N LEU A 209 39.13 23.49 -36.01
CA LEU A 209 40.06 24.44 -36.65
C LEU A 209 41.50 24.06 -36.28
#